data_AF-A0A7W9B9Y0-F1
#
_entry.id   AF-A0A7W9B9Y0-F1
#
_cell.length_a   1.000
_cell.length_b   1.000
_cell.length_c   1.000
_cell.angle_alpha   90.00
_cell.angle_beta   90.00
_cell.angle_gamma   90.00
#
_symmetry.space_group_name_H-M   'P 1'
#
loop_
_entity.id
_entity.type
_entity.pdbx_description
1 polymer ?
#
loop_
_entity_poly.entity_id
_entity_poly.type
_entity_poly.pdbx_seq_one_letter_code
_entity_poly.pdbx_strand_id
1 'polypeptide(L)'
;MTESQRDDMAARRAVTTVDAHQHFWTLSNPFTVWPPPDLASIHRDYGPDDLAPELALAGVDGTILVQAAPSVEESLYLLDIADRCDFVLGVVGWVDFTADDGIAQLDRLAASPWFKGVRPMLQNIDEPDWILRDRFAPLFDALLARGLRFDALIRPKQLSVIAELANRYPALPIVVDHGGKPSIADGEFTAWAEGIRALARMPLVSCKLSGIWTEAGSDISEPCIRPYVRHLLDCFGAGRLIWGSDWPVVQLAGSYQAWFSQCQAMLADLAPEDQAAVFGGNAMRFYGAADYAPTSGASLLLLHPKDNVLICTNGAKAGELVQIDGAGYPLTQDIGLGHKVARTALATGDKIYRYGVPIGTMTAPAQPGEHVHNHNLASDYLPAHGRDAIHAGEKKS
;
A
#
# COMPACT_ATOMS: atom_id res chain seq x y z
N MET A 1 -30.39 -5.71 23.12
CA MET A 1 -29.88 -5.66 21.74
C MET A 1 -30.97 -6.13 20.82
N THR A 2 -31.29 -5.34 19.80
CA THR A 2 -32.27 -5.70 18.78
C THR A 2 -31.65 -6.69 17.78
N GLU A 3 -32.49 -7.41 17.05
CA GLU A 3 -32.07 -8.36 16.01
C GLU A 3 -31.26 -7.66 14.91
N SER A 4 -31.66 -6.43 14.54
CA SER A 4 -30.92 -5.53 13.65
C SER A 4 -29.51 -5.15 14.14
N GLN A 5 -29.28 -5.05 15.47
CA GLN A 5 -27.94 -4.78 16.01
C GLN A 5 -27.02 -6.01 15.97
N ARG A 6 -27.59 -7.22 15.87
CA ARG A 6 -26.83 -8.47 15.69
C ARG A 6 -26.51 -8.71 14.22
N ASP A 7 -27.41 -8.33 13.32
CA ASP A 7 -27.22 -8.43 11.87
C ASP A 7 -26.19 -7.40 11.34
N ASP A 8 -26.17 -6.17 11.88
CA ASP A 8 -25.15 -5.15 11.54
C ASP A 8 -23.73 -5.54 11.98
N MET A 9 -23.62 -6.34 13.04
CA MET A 9 -22.34 -6.87 13.52
C MET A 9 -21.87 -8.07 12.67
N ALA A 10 -22.78 -8.74 11.97
CA ALA A 10 -22.50 -9.87 11.08
C ALA A 10 -22.08 -9.44 9.65
N ALA A 11 -22.33 -8.19 9.26
CA ALA A 11 -22.05 -7.68 7.91
C ALA A 11 -20.66 -7.04 7.73
N ARG A 12 -19.82 -6.98 8.78
CA ARG A 12 -18.42 -6.52 8.70
C ARG A 12 -17.50 -7.73 8.63
N ARG A 13 -17.05 -8.10 7.43
CA ARG A 13 -16.05 -9.18 7.30
C ARG A 13 -14.75 -8.68 7.91
N ALA A 14 -14.30 -9.32 9.00
CA ALA A 14 -12.98 -9.02 9.57
C ALA A 14 -11.93 -9.27 8.49
N VAL A 15 -10.97 -8.36 8.34
CA VAL A 15 -9.83 -8.56 7.43
C VAL A 15 -9.01 -9.73 7.96
N THR A 16 -9.00 -10.83 7.22
CA THR A 16 -8.30 -12.07 7.60
C THR A 16 -7.16 -12.40 6.66
N THR A 17 -7.31 -12.08 5.38
CA THR A 17 -6.30 -12.33 4.34
C THR A 17 -5.89 -11.02 3.69
N VAL A 18 -4.58 -10.78 3.60
CA VAL A 18 -4.00 -9.54 3.07
C VAL A 18 -2.94 -9.85 2.04
N ASP A 19 -3.07 -9.28 0.86
CA ASP A 19 -1.97 -9.18 -0.11
C ASP A 19 -1.04 -8.04 0.29
N ALA A 20 0.08 -8.34 0.96
CA ALA A 20 0.97 -7.30 1.45
C ALA A 20 1.93 -6.72 0.40
N HIS A 21 1.76 -7.04 -0.89
CA HIS A 21 2.63 -6.51 -1.94
C HIS A 21 1.96 -6.52 -3.31
N GLN A 22 1.42 -5.38 -3.72
CA GLN A 22 0.96 -5.16 -5.08
C GLN A 22 1.25 -3.73 -5.54
N HIS A 23 1.14 -3.50 -6.84
CA HIS A 23 1.43 -2.25 -7.52
C HIS A 23 0.26 -1.79 -8.40
N PHE A 24 0.11 -0.47 -8.51
CA PHE A 24 -0.71 0.17 -9.53
C PHE A 24 0.12 1.19 -10.29
N TRP A 25 -0.17 1.36 -11.58
CA TRP A 25 0.46 2.41 -12.37
C TRP A 25 -0.42 2.82 -13.55
N THR A 26 -0.17 4.04 -14.01
CA THR A 26 -0.68 4.56 -15.28
C THR A 26 0.53 4.95 -16.13
N LEU A 27 0.66 4.36 -17.32
CA LEU A 27 1.81 4.54 -18.21
C LEU A 27 1.97 5.99 -18.68
N SER A 28 0.89 6.75 -18.75
CA SER A 28 0.93 8.16 -19.16
C SER A 28 1.43 9.11 -18.06
N ASN A 29 1.56 8.64 -16.81
CA ASN A 29 2.12 9.47 -15.75
C ASN A 29 3.63 9.70 -15.99
N PRO A 30 4.13 10.93 -15.77
CA PRO A 30 5.51 11.29 -16.10
C PRO A 30 6.56 10.57 -15.25
N PHE A 31 6.17 10.06 -14.08
CA PHE A 31 7.04 9.28 -13.18
C PHE A 31 7.04 7.78 -13.49
N THR A 32 6.14 7.28 -14.35
CA THR A 32 6.06 5.86 -14.69
C THR A 32 7.11 5.51 -15.75
N VAL A 33 8.30 5.12 -15.30
CA VAL A 33 9.41 4.66 -16.16
C VAL A 33 9.48 3.14 -16.30
N TRP A 34 8.77 2.43 -15.42
CA TRP A 34 8.63 0.98 -15.40
C TRP A 34 7.15 0.64 -15.24
N PRO A 35 6.62 -0.40 -15.93
CA PRO A 35 7.33 -1.35 -16.78
C PRO A 35 7.65 -0.80 -18.19
N PRO A 36 8.83 -1.12 -18.76
CA PRO A 36 9.15 -0.80 -20.15
C PRO A 36 8.34 -1.63 -21.17
N PRO A 37 8.27 -1.19 -22.44
CA PRO A 37 7.46 -1.86 -23.48
C PRO A 37 7.81 -3.31 -23.80
N ASP A 38 9.04 -3.75 -23.51
CA ASP A 38 9.50 -5.12 -23.70
C ASP A 38 8.91 -6.09 -22.66
N LEU A 39 8.42 -5.61 -21.52
CA LEU A 39 7.59 -6.36 -20.58
C LEU A 39 6.13 -6.36 -21.02
N ALA A 40 5.88 -6.82 -22.25
CA ALA A 40 4.61 -6.65 -22.96
C ALA A 40 3.37 -7.13 -22.20
N SER A 41 3.46 -8.19 -21.38
CA SER A 41 2.32 -8.70 -20.61
C SER A 41 1.86 -7.76 -19.49
N ILE A 42 2.75 -6.89 -19.01
CA ILE A 42 2.45 -5.92 -17.96
C ILE A 42 2.59 -4.46 -18.42
N HIS A 43 2.94 -4.21 -19.68
CA HIS A 43 3.03 -2.86 -20.25
C HIS A 43 1.66 -2.31 -20.65
N ARG A 44 0.81 -2.08 -19.64
CA ARG A 44 -0.47 -1.37 -19.73
C ARG A 44 -0.78 -0.71 -18.39
N ASP A 45 -1.83 0.10 -18.32
CA ASP A 45 -2.33 0.63 -17.05
C ASP A 45 -2.91 -0.50 -16.19
N TYR A 46 -2.64 -0.43 -14.89
CA TYR A 46 -3.18 -1.33 -13.87
C TYR A 46 -3.68 -0.51 -12.68
N GLY A 47 -4.94 -0.71 -12.32
CA GLY A 47 -5.58 -0.02 -11.20
C GLY A 47 -6.51 -0.91 -10.37
N PRO A 48 -7.25 -0.33 -9.42
CA PRO A 48 -8.12 -1.08 -8.52
C PRO A 48 -9.13 -1.99 -9.22
N ASP A 49 -9.72 -1.53 -10.32
CA ASP A 49 -10.73 -2.27 -11.09
C ASP A 49 -10.16 -3.54 -11.75
N ASP A 50 -8.85 -3.57 -12.03
CA ASP A 50 -8.17 -4.75 -12.57
C ASP A 50 -7.88 -5.79 -11.48
N LEU A 51 -7.55 -5.34 -10.26
CA LEU A 51 -7.15 -6.23 -9.17
C LEU A 51 -8.36 -6.77 -8.38
N ALA A 52 -9.44 -5.99 -8.23
CA ALA A 52 -10.60 -6.36 -7.43
C ALA A 52 -11.21 -7.74 -7.79
N PRO A 53 -11.33 -8.13 -9.08
CA PRO A 53 -11.78 -9.48 -9.45
C PRO A 53 -10.84 -10.59 -8.96
N GLU A 54 -9.53 -10.36 -9.01
CA GLU A 54 -8.51 -11.31 -8.55
C GLU A 54 -8.61 -11.54 -7.04
N LEU A 55 -8.76 -10.46 -6.27
CA LEU A 55 -8.95 -10.51 -4.80
C LEU A 55 -10.22 -11.27 -4.44
N ALA A 56 -11.33 -10.96 -5.12
CA ALA A 56 -12.61 -11.61 -4.88
C ALA A 56 -12.56 -13.13 -5.14
N LEU A 57 -11.90 -13.53 -6.23
CA LEU A 57 -11.70 -14.95 -6.57
C LEU A 57 -10.81 -15.68 -5.57
N ALA A 58 -9.77 -15.02 -5.07
CA ALA A 58 -8.84 -15.59 -4.10
C ALA A 58 -9.34 -15.52 -2.65
N GLY A 59 -10.40 -14.74 -2.38
CA GLY A 59 -10.90 -14.49 -1.02
C GLY A 59 -9.93 -13.63 -0.19
N VAL A 60 -9.19 -12.73 -0.84
CA VAL A 60 -8.30 -11.76 -0.18
C VAL A 60 -9.09 -10.51 0.20
N ASP A 61 -8.99 -10.08 1.46
CA ASP A 61 -9.84 -9.03 2.03
C ASP A 61 -9.24 -7.63 1.88
N GLY A 62 -7.92 -7.51 1.73
CA GLY A 62 -7.24 -6.23 1.53
C GLY A 62 -5.80 -6.35 1.07
N THR A 63 -5.16 -5.21 0.85
CA THR A 63 -3.85 -5.11 0.20
C THR A 63 -2.97 -4.03 0.82
N ILE A 64 -1.65 -4.16 0.67
CA ILE A 64 -0.69 -3.08 0.83
C ILE A 64 -0.21 -2.66 -0.56
N LEU A 65 -0.45 -1.39 -0.90
CA LEU A 65 -0.10 -0.79 -2.18
C LEU A 65 1.32 -0.22 -2.10
N VAL A 66 2.21 -0.68 -2.97
CA VAL A 66 3.65 -0.37 -2.91
C VAL A 66 4.07 0.46 -4.13
N GLN A 67 4.92 1.47 -3.93
CA GLN A 67 5.53 2.29 -4.99
C GLN A 67 6.13 1.44 -6.11
N ALA A 68 5.97 1.79 -7.38
CA ALA A 68 6.62 1.14 -8.52
C ALA A 68 7.71 2.02 -9.18
N ALA A 69 7.80 3.30 -8.81
CA ALA A 69 8.73 4.28 -9.31
C ALA A 69 9.42 5.07 -8.18
N PRO A 70 10.68 5.50 -8.37
CA PRO A 70 11.41 6.28 -7.38
C PRO A 70 10.99 7.76 -7.41
N SER A 71 9.73 8.04 -7.08
CA SER A 71 9.13 9.37 -7.15
C SER A 71 8.20 9.65 -5.97
N VAL A 72 8.33 10.86 -5.41
CA VAL A 72 7.42 11.33 -4.35
C VAL A 72 6.03 11.62 -4.93
N GLU A 73 5.95 12.02 -6.19
CA GLU A 73 4.69 12.20 -6.93
C GLU A 73 3.94 10.88 -7.07
N GLU A 74 4.65 9.78 -7.35
CA GLU A 74 4.02 8.46 -7.35
C GLU A 74 3.49 8.11 -5.95
N SER A 75 4.27 8.39 -4.90
CA SER A 75 3.82 8.14 -3.53
C SER A 75 2.53 8.88 -3.19
N LEU A 76 2.40 10.13 -3.62
CA LEU A 76 1.16 10.90 -3.50
C LEU A 76 0.02 10.30 -4.33
N TYR A 77 0.29 9.85 -5.56
CA TYR A 77 -0.66 9.17 -6.41
C TYR A 77 -1.22 7.89 -5.76
N LEU A 78 -0.36 7.08 -5.13
CA LEU A 78 -0.78 5.87 -4.42
C LEU A 78 -1.61 6.19 -3.16
N LEU A 79 -1.26 7.24 -2.42
CA LEU A 79 -2.06 7.70 -1.27
C LEU A 79 -3.44 8.19 -1.72
N ASP A 80 -3.55 8.83 -2.88
CA ASP A 80 -4.80 9.26 -3.47
C ASP A 80 -5.66 8.07 -3.96
N ILE A 81 -5.05 6.97 -4.41
CA ILE A 81 -5.76 5.70 -4.64
C ILE A 81 -6.27 5.11 -3.33
N ALA A 82 -5.42 5.05 -2.29
CA ALA A 82 -5.80 4.50 -0.99
C ALA A 82 -6.98 5.27 -0.35
N ASP A 83 -7.04 6.58 -0.53
CA ASP A 83 -8.16 7.43 -0.09
C ASP A 83 -9.51 7.05 -0.75
N ARG A 84 -9.52 6.28 -1.84
CA ARG A 84 -10.72 5.94 -2.63
C ARG A 84 -10.95 4.45 -2.81
N CYS A 85 -10.11 3.61 -2.23
CA CYS A 85 -10.10 2.18 -2.50
C CYS A 85 -10.15 1.39 -1.19
N ASP A 86 -11.34 0.86 -0.87
CA ASP A 86 -11.62 0.23 0.42
C ASP A 86 -10.73 -0.97 0.75
N PHE A 87 -10.21 -1.67 -0.26
CA PHE A 87 -9.34 -2.82 -0.04
C PHE A 87 -7.85 -2.44 0.12
N VAL A 88 -7.46 -1.17 -0.02
CA VAL A 88 -6.10 -0.72 0.25
C VAL A 88 -5.98 -0.36 1.73
N LEU A 89 -5.18 -1.13 2.47
CA LEU A 89 -5.02 -1.01 3.92
C LEU A 89 -3.81 -0.15 4.33
N GLY A 90 -2.97 0.19 3.35
CA GLY A 90 -1.78 1.00 3.56
C GLY A 90 -0.98 1.15 2.28
N VAL A 91 -0.13 2.18 2.29
CA VAL A 91 0.78 2.54 1.20
C VAL A 91 2.21 2.50 1.72
N VAL A 92 3.07 1.81 0.97
CA VAL A 92 4.52 1.91 1.10
C VAL A 92 5.01 2.78 -0.05
N GLY A 93 5.37 4.02 0.26
CA GLY A 93 5.80 4.99 -0.75
C GLY A 93 7.32 5.05 -0.91
N TRP A 94 7.76 6.08 -1.62
CA TRP A 94 9.15 6.43 -1.88
C TRP A 94 9.44 7.84 -1.36
N VAL A 95 10.63 8.01 -0.80
CA VAL A 95 11.19 9.30 -0.38
C VAL A 95 12.61 9.38 -0.94
N ASP A 96 13.02 10.57 -1.38
CA ASP A 96 14.39 10.76 -1.84
C ASP A 96 15.32 10.89 -0.62
N PHE A 97 16.07 9.83 -0.35
CA PHE A 97 17.04 9.83 0.75
C PHE A 97 18.21 10.79 0.51
N THR A 98 18.44 11.20 -0.75
CA THR A 98 19.55 12.05 -1.16
C THR A 98 19.20 13.53 -1.22
N ALA A 99 17.91 13.86 -1.23
CA ALA A 99 17.45 15.24 -1.30
C ALA A 99 17.59 15.93 0.06
N ASP A 100 17.99 17.20 0.04
CA ASP A 100 18.09 18.03 1.25
C ASP A 100 16.74 18.20 1.96
N ASP A 101 15.63 18.04 1.23
CA ASP A 101 14.27 18.15 1.74
C ASP A 101 13.61 16.78 2.04
N GLY A 102 14.38 15.68 2.08
CA GLY A 102 13.83 14.33 2.30
C GLY A 102 13.00 14.19 3.59
N ILE A 103 13.34 14.91 4.66
CA ILE A 103 12.54 14.96 5.89
C ILE A 103 11.18 15.64 5.65
N ALA A 104 11.16 16.74 4.89
CA ALA A 104 9.92 17.44 4.55
C ALA A 104 9.04 16.59 3.61
N GLN A 105 9.64 15.84 2.69
CA GLN A 105 8.93 14.85 1.88
C GLN A 105 8.27 13.79 2.76
N LEU A 106 9.03 13.25 3.74
CA LEU A 106 8.51 12.26 4.69
C LEU A 106 7.34 12.83 5.52
N ASP A 107 7.46 14.07 6.00
CA ASP A 107 6.39 14.75 6.74
C ASP A 107 5.12 14.92 5.91
N ARG A 108 5.28 15.31 4.64
CA ARG A 108 4.16 15.44 3.70
C ARG A 108 3.43 14.12 3.50
N LEU A 109 4.16 13.02 3.32
CA LEU A 109 3.57 11.70 3.09
C LEU A 109 2.95 11.12 4.38
N ALA A 110 3.64 11.26 5.52
CA ALA A 110 3.20 10.78 6.82
C ALA A 110 1.97 11.51 7.37
N ALA A 111 1.60 12.66 6.80
CA ALA A 111 0.33 13.32 7.11
C ALA A 111 -0.89 12.51 6.65
N SER A 112 -0.72 11.54 5.74
CA SER A 112 -1.75 10.57 5.37
C SER A 112 -1.74 9.36 6.30
N PRO A 113 -2.88 8.94 6.88
CA PRO A 113 -2.94 7.75 7.73
C PRO A 113 -2.66 6.46 6.95
N TRP A 114 -2.74 6.51 5.61
CA TRP A 114 -2.43 5.38 4.73
C TRP A 114 -0.93 5.15 4.57
N PHE A 115 -0.09 6.16 4.81
CA PHE A 115 1.35 6.02 4.62
C PHE A 115 1.96 5.20 5.76
N LYS A 116 2.37 3.96 5.45
CA LYS A 116 2.87 3.00 6.45
C LYS A 116 4.38 2.81 6.42
N GLY A 117 5.04 3.13 5.31
CA GLY A 117 6.47 2.91 5.20
C GLY A 117 7.08 3.45 3.93
N VAL A 118 8.40 3.29 3.83
CA VAL A 118 9.20 3.67 2.67
C VAL A 118 9.88 2.45 2.05
N ARG A 119 10.02 2.47 0.72
CA ARG A 119 10.77 1.48 -0.06
C ARG A 119 11.76 2.17 -0.99
N PRO A 120 13.01 2.42 -0.56
CA PRO A 120 14.06 2.81 -1.49
C PRO A 120 14.33 1.69 -2.51
N MET A 121 14.57 2.03 -3.78
CA MET A 121 14.85 1.05 -4.85
C MET A 121 16.30 0.54 -4.80
N LEU A 122 16.72 -0.02 -3.66
CA LEU A 122 18.11 -0.41 -3.39
C LEU A 122 18.67 -1.40 -4.42
N GLN A 123 17.84 -2.31 -4.94
CA GLN A 123 18.25 -3.28 -5.96
C GLN A 123 18.83 -2.64 -7.24
N ASN A 124 18.48 -1.38 -7.54
CA ASN A 124 18.90 -0.64 -8.72
C ASN A 124 20.10 0.27 -8.44
N ILE A 125 20.62 0.29 -7.21
CA ILE A 125 21.79 1.08 -6.81
C ILE A 125 23.03 0.19 -6.88
N ASP A 126 24.04 0.64 -7.63
CA ASP A 126 25.26 -0.15 -7.88
C ASP A 126 26.04 -0.45 -6.59
N GLU A 127 26.21 0.59 -5.76
CA GLU A 127 26.86 0.55 -4.45
C GLU A 127 26.02 -0.24 -3.43
N PRO A 128 26.44 -1.47 -3.03
CA PRO A 128 25.59 -2.32 -2.19
C PRO A 128 25.31 -1.74 -0.80
N ASP A 129 26.28 -1.02 -0.22
CA ASP A 129 26.25 -0.41 1.11
C ASP A 129 25.73 1.03 1.13
N TRP A 130 25.25 1.54 0.00
CA TRP A 130 24.76 2.92 -0.15
C TRP A 130 23.82 3.36 0.97
N ILE A 131 22.92 2.47 1.41
CA ILE A 131 21.91 2.76 2.43
C ILE A 131 22.50 2.98 3.84
N LEU A 132 23.76 2.58 4.07
CA LEU A 132 24.46 2.74 5.35
C LEU A 132 25.16 4.09 5.50
N ARG A 133 25.15 4.94 4.47
CA ARG A 133 25.78 6.26 4.52
C ARG A 133 25.25 7.08 5.70
N ASP A 134 26.15 7.61 6.52
CA ASP A 134 25.80 8.34 7.75
C ASP A 134 24.87 9.54 7.52
N ARG A 135 24.93 10.15 6.32
CA ARG A 135 24.04 11.26 5.94
C ARG A 135 22.54 10.90 5.98
N PHE A 136 22.20 9.61 5.92
CA PHE A 136 20.81 9.14 5.98
C PHE A 136 20.31 8.91 7.41
N ALA A 137 21.15 9.04 8.43
CA ALA A 137 20.74 8.85 9.83
C ALA A 137 19.52 9.69 10.24
N PRO A 138 19.42 10.99 9.88
CA PRO A 138 18.22 11.78 10.21
C PRO A 138 16.92 11.21 9.61
N LEU A 139 16.98 10.57 8.44
CA LEU A 139 15.81 9.95 7.82
C LEU A 139 15.40 8.69 8.57
N PHE A 140 16.34 7.85 9.00
CA PHE A 140 16.02 6.67 9.81
C PHE A 140 15.44 7.05 11.18
N ASP A 141 16.00 8.08 11.84
CA ASP A 141 15.45 8.63 13.07
C ASP A 141 14.02 9.15 12.85
N ALA A 142 13.78 9.78 11.70
CA ALA A 142 12.47 10.28 11.32
C ALA A 142 11.46 9.16 11.05
N LEU A 143 11.87 8.04 10.43
CA LEU A 143 11.03 6.85 10.26
C LEU A 143 10.64 6.26 11.61
N LEU A 144 11.61 6.11 12.53
CA LEU A 144 11.39 5.60 13.88
C LEU A 144 10.40 6.48 14.66
N ALA A 145 10.63 7.79 14.67
CA ALA A 145 9.79 8.75 15.40
C ALA A 145 8.33 8.76 14.92
N ARG A 146 8.10 8.48 13.63
CA ARG A 146 6.77 8.42 13.00
C ARG A 146 6.16 7.02 13.04
N GLY A 147 6.88 6.03 13.57
CA GLY A 147 6.43 4.65 13.57
C GLY A 147 6.19 4.14 12.15
N LEU A 148 7.03 4.50 11.19
CA LEU A 148 7.00 4.01 9.82
C LEU A 148 7.80 2.71 9.67
N ARG A 149 7.59 2.02 8.56
CA ARG A 149 8.26 0.75 8.21
C ARG A 149 9.26 0.94 7.08
N PHE A 150 10.21 0.01 7.00
CA PHE A 150 11.20 -0.01 5.94
C PHE A 150 11.08 -1.30 5.11
N ASP A 151 10.71 -1.15 3.85
CA ASP A 151 10.64 -2.25 2.90
C ASP A 151 11.97 -2.32 2.14
N ALA A 152 12.72 -3.40 2.35
CA ALA A 152 14.03 -3.62 1.77
C ALA A 152 13.92 -4.35 0.42
N LEU A 153 13.78 -3.58 -0.68
CA LEU A 153 13.85 -4.10 -2.05
C LEU A 153 15.31 -4.28 -2.48
N ILE A 154 15.83 -5.49 -2.30
CA ILE A 154 17.26 -5.79 -2.41
C ILE A 154 17.55 -7.00 -3.31
N ARG A 155 18.83 -7.19 -3.64
CA ARG A 155 19.40 -8.41 -4.23
C ARG A 155 20.22 -9.20 -3.19
N PRO A 156 20.61 -10.46 -3.44
CA PRO A 156 21.35 -11.27 -2.48
C PRO A 156 22.63 -10.61 -1.94
N LYS A 157 23.35 -9.84 -2.78
CA LYS A 157 24.55 -9.08 -2.39
C LYS A 157 24.32 -8.02 -1.29
N GLN A 158 23.07 -7.63 -1.05
CA GLN A 158 22.68 -6.61 -0.07
C GLN A 158 22.10 -7.20 1.23
N LEU A 159 21.96 -8.52 1.34
CA LEU A 159 21.41 -9.15 2.55
C LEU A 159 22.23 -8.82 3.81
N SER A 160 23.57 -8.85 3.71
CA SER A 160 24.47 -8.47 4.80
C SER A 160 24.36 -6.99 5.17
N VAL A 161 24.15 -6.12 4.17
CA VAL A 161 23.98 -4.67 4.35
C VAL A 161 22.71 -4.39 5.13
N ILE A 162 21.61 -5.06 4.83
CA ILE A 162 20.36 -4.90 5.61
C ILE A 162 20.51 -5.44 7.03
N ALA A 163 21.32 -6.49 7.24
CA ALA A 163 21.61 -6.97 8.59
C ALA A 163 22.41 -5.94 9.41
N GLU A 164 23.36 -5.25 8.77
CA GLU A 164 24.08 -4.13 9.39
C GLU A 164 23.14 -2.95 9.70
N LEU A 165 22.26 -2.60 8.77
CA LEU A 165 21.25 -1.56 9.00
C LEU A 165 20.33 -1.91 10.18
N ALA A 166 19.85 -3.15 10.25
CA ALA A 166 19.02 -3.63 11.35
C ALA A 166 19.77 -3.61 12.71
N ASN A 167 21.07 -3.87 12.73
CA ASN A 167 21.89 -3.72 13.94
C ASN A 167 22.07 -2.25 14.34
N ARG A 168 22.19 -1.34 13.37
CA ARG A 168 22.31 0.10 13.61
C ARG A 168 21.00 0.71 14.12
N TYR A 169 19.86 0.21 13.64
CA TYR A 169 18.51 0.65 14.05
C TYR A 169 17.67 -0.54 14.53
N PRO A 170 17.97 -1.12 15.72
CA PRO A 170 17.33 -2.35 16.19
C PRO A 170 15.84 -2.20 16.51
N ALA A 171 15.35 -0.95 16.58
CA ALA A 171 13.94 -0.62 16.77
C ALA A 171 13.18 -0.40 15.45
N LEU A 172 13.85 -0.34 14.30
CA LEU A 172 13.23 -0.10 13.01
C LEU A 172 12.64 -1.41 12.48
N PRO A 173 11.30 -1.50 12.27
CA PRO A 173 10.73 -2.67 11.65
C PRO A 173 11.10 -2.70 10.16
N ILE A 174 11.78 -3.76 9.75
CA ILE A 174 12.23 -3.97 8.38
C ILE A 174 11.52 -5.20 7.82
N VAL A 175 11.09 -5.12 6.57
CA VAL A 175 10.63 -6.30 5.83
C VAL A 175 11.49 -6.48 4.59
N VAL A 176 12.03 -7.68 4.42
CA VAL A 176 12.76 -8.06 3.21
C VAL A 176 11.76 -8.38 2.12
N ASP A 177 11.79 -7.64 1.02
CA ASP A 177 10.91 -7.90 -0.11
C ASP A 177 11.36 -9.17 -0.88
N HIS A 178 10.39 -9.94 -1.34
CA HIS A 178 10.55 -11.08 -2.25
C HIS A 178 11.59 -12.12 -1.84
N GLY A 179 11.66 -12.45 -0.55
CA GLY A 179 12.71 -13.35 -0.06
C GLY A 179 14.13 -12.83 -0.28
N GLY A 180 14.35 -11.54 -0.58
CA GLY A 180 15.65 -11.00 -0.95
C GLY A 180 16.09 -11.38 -2.37
N LYS A 181 15.15 -11.77 -3.23
CA LYS A 181 15.32 -12.08 -4.66
C LYS A 181 16.40 -13.15 -4.91
N PRO A 182 16.20 -14.38 -4.40
CA PRO A 182 17.11 -15.50 -4.70
C PRO A 182 17.26 -15.69 -6.21
N SER A 183 18.45 -16.07 -6.67
CA SER A 183 18.73 -16.36 -8.09
C SER A 183 18.30 -17.81 -8.40
N ILE A 184 16.98 -18.04 -8.39
CA ILE A 184 16.38 -19.38 -8.51
C ILE A 184 16.64 -19.96 -9.90
N ALA A 185 16.49 -19.15 -10.96
CA ALA A 185 16.73 -19.57 -12.34
C ALA A 185 18.14 -20.14 -12.57
N ASP A 186 19.13 -19.68 -11.81
CA ASP A 186 20.52 -20.14 -11.90
C ASP A 186 20.84 -21.26 -10.88
N GLY A 187 19.85 -21.66 -10.06
CA GLY A 187 20.01 -22.69 -9.03
C GLY A 187 20.83 -22.26 -7.81
N GLU A 188 21.07 -20.95 -7.64
CA GLU A 188 21.90 -20.40 -6.57
C GLU A 188 21.13 -20.35 -5.25
N PHE A 189 21.55 -21.17 -4.28
CA PHE A 189 20.87 -21.28 -2.98
C PHE A 189 21.74 -20.86 -1.79
N THR A 190 22.99 -21.31 -1.73
CA THR A 190 23.81 -21.29 -0.49
C THR A 190 24.04 -19.88 0.06
N ALA A 191 24.57 -18.96 -0.75
CA ALA A 191 24.90 -17.62 -0.29
C ALA A 191 23.66 -16.82 0.12
N TRP A 192 22.57 -16.97 -0.65
CA TRP A 192 21.27 -16.40 -0.32
C TRP A 192 20.74 -16.96 1.02
N ALA A 193 20.80 -18.28 1.20
CA ALA A 193 20.30 -18.96 2.38
C ALA A 193 21.04 -18.52 3.65
N GLU A 194 22.36 -18.32 3.57
CA GLU A 194 23.17 -17.78 4.66
C GLU A 194 22.78 -16.34 5.02
N GLY A 195 22.61 -15.47 4.02
CA GLY A 195 22.18 -14.08 4.23
C GLY A 195 20.79 -14.00 4.88
N ILE A 196 19.84 -14.81 4.41
CA ILE A 196 18.51 -14.94 5.00
C ILE A 196 18.57 -15.41 6.45
N ARG A 197 19.38 -16.44 6.75
CA ARG A 197 19.55 -16.92 8.12
C ARG A 197 20.13 -15.84 9.03
N ALA A 198 21.05 -15.02 8.52
CA ALA A 198 21.63 -13.92 9.27
C ALA A 198 20.60 -12.83 9.61
N LEU A 199 19.78 -12.44 8.64
CA LEU A 199 18.69 -11.48 8.82
C LEU A 199 17.61 -11.98 9.77
N ALA A 200 17.25 -13.26 9.69
CA ALA A 200 16.21 -13.83 10.53
C ALA A 200 16.56 -13.84 12.03
N ARG A 201 17.84 -13.69 12.41
CA ARG A 201 18.26 -13.50 13.81
C ARG A 201 17.85 -12.13 14.37
N MET A 202 17.53 -11.17 13.51
CA MET A 202 17.09 -9.84 13.93
C MET A 202 15.57 -9.89 14.22
N PRO A 203 15.13 -9.57 15.45
CA PRO A 203 13.76 -9.82 15.88
C PRO A 203 12.71 -8.97 15.16
N LEU A 204 13.07 -7.75 14.73
CA LEU A 204 12.20 -6.83 14.00
C LEU A 204 12.36 -6.89 12.47
N VAL A 205 13.06 -7.92 11.97
CA VAL A 205 13.12 -8.22 10.54
C VAL A 205 12.10 -9.31 10.21
N SER A 206 11.20 -8.98 9.30
CA SER A 206 10.25 -9.88 8.65
C SER A 206 10.68 -10.13 7.19
N CYS A 207 10.02 -11.08 6.52
CA CYS A 207 10.27 -11.35 5.11
C CYS A 207 8.97 -11.57 4.36
N LYS A 208 8.86 -11.00 3.15
CA LYS A 208 7.75 -11.28 2.26
C LYS A 208 7.96 -12.57 1.48
N LEU A 209 6.93 -13.40 1.46
CA LEU A 209 6.73 -14.48 0.50
C LEU A 209 5.95 -13.90 -0.69
N SER A 210 6.66 -13.23 -1.59
CA SER A 210 6.13 -12.59 -2.80
C SER A 210 7.21 -12.58 -3.88
N GLY A 211 6.87 -12.32 -5.15
CA GLY A 211 7.86 -12.14 -6.24
C GLY A 211 8.87 -13.29 -6.44
N ILE A 212 8.57 -14.49 -5.93
CA ILE A 212 9.49 -15.64 -6.02
C ILE A 212 9.48 -16.23 -7.43
N TRP A 213 8.32 -16.28 -8.08
CA TRP A 213 8.17 -16.81 -9.43
C TRP A 213 8.96 -16.03 -10.48
N THR A 214 9.01 -14.71 -10.35
CA THR A 214 9.74 -13.83 -11.30
C THR A 214 11.25 -14.01 -11.22
N GLU A 215 11.77 -14.65 -10.16
CA GLU A 215 13.19 -15.00 -10.04
C GLU A 215 13.50 -16.46 -10.45
N ALA A 216 12.47 -17.28 -10.72
CA ALA A 216 12.60 -18.71 -11.05
C ALA A 216 12.79 -19.02 -12.54
N GLY A 217 12.75 -18.00 -13.40
CA GLY A 217 12.82 -18.20 -14.85
C GLY A 217 11.57 -18.95 -15.36
N SER A 218 11.75 -19.98 -16.17
CA SER A 218 10.63 -20.73 -16.76
C SER A 218 10.08 -21.85 -15.88
N ASP A 219 10.82 -22.32 -14.88
CA ASP A 219 10.38 -23.40 -13.99
C ASP A 219 9.82 -22.87 -12.67
N ILE A 220 8.53 -22.57 -12.68
CA ILE A 220 7.76 -22.17 -11.49
C ILE A 220 7.12 -23.37 -10.78
N SER A 221 7.56 -24.60 -11.06
CA SER A 221 6.99 -25.79 -10.44
C SER A 221 7.26 -25.82 -8.94
N GLU A 222 6.36 -26.45 -8.19
CA GLU A 222 6.50 -26.54 -6.74
C GLU A 222 7.85 -27.16 -6.30
N PRO A 223 8.38 -28.23 -6.92
CA PRO A 223 9.71 -28.75 -6.57
C PRO A 223 10.85 -27.73 -6.73
N CYS A 224 10.76 -26.82 -7.70
CA CYS A 224 11.73 -25.74 -7.92
C CYS A 224 11.62 -24.66 -6.83
N ILE A 225 10.39 -24.28 -6.47
CA ILE A 225 10.12 -23.16 -5.56
C ILE A 225 10.21 -23.55 -4.07
N ARG A 226 9.75 -24.76 -3.74
CA ARG A 226 9.61 -25.25 -2.35
C ARG A 226 10.89 -25.14 -1.50
N PRO A 227 12.12 -25.39 -2.00
CA PRO A 227 13.34 -25.21 -1.20
C PRO A 227 13.51 -23.80 -0.64
N TYR A 228 13.18 -22.77 -1.42
CA TYR A 228 13.32 -21.37 -1.02
C TYR A 228 12.25 -20.99 0.00
N VAL A 229 11.00 -21.38 -0.25
CA VAL A 229 9.89 -21.15 0.69
C VAL A 229 10.12 -21.86 2.02
N ARG A 230 10.60 -23.11 1.97
CA ARG A 230 10.93 -23.87 3.17
C ARG A 230 12.05 -23.21 3.98
N HIS A 231 13.11 -22.74 3.31
CA HIS A 231 14.20 -22.05 3.98
C HIS A 231 13.77 -20.73 4.63
N LEU A 232 12.92 -19.95 3.96
CA LEU A 232 12.31 -18.75 4.53
C LEU A 232 11.48 -19.09 5.78
N LEU A 233 10.66 -20.14 5.71
CA LEU A 233 9.84 -20.61 6.83
C LEU A 233 10.69 -21.09 8.01
N ASP A 234 11.73 -21.88 7.76
CA ASP A 234 12.64 -22.39 8.79
C ASP A 234 13.43 -21.26 9.48
N CYS A 235 13.75 -20.18 8.76
CA CYS A 235 14.51 -19.06 9.30
C CYS A 235 13.62 -18.06 10.07
N PHE A 236 12.55 -17.58 9.44
CA PHE A 236 11.72 -16.52 10.02
C PHE A 236 10.62 -17.06 10.94
N GLY A 237 10.19 -18.30 10.72
CA GLY A 237 8.97 -18.88 11.28
C GLY A 237 7.72 -18.27 10.67
N ALA A 238 6.57 -18.93 10.87
CA ALA A 238 5.28 -18.45 10.38
C ALA A 238 4.91 -17.05 10.93
N GLY A 239 5.40 -16.68 12.12
CA GLY A 239 5.11 -15.37 12.74
C GLY A 239 5.80 -14.16 12.12
N ARG A 240 6.74 -14.34 11.18
CA ARG A 240 7.46 -13.22 10.51
C ARG A 240 7.54 -13.35 8.99
N LEU A 241 6.84 -14.33 8.41
CA LEU A 241 6.58 -14.37 6.97
C LEU A 241 5.29 -13.63 6.63
N ILE A 242 5.32 -12.84 5.57
CA ILE A 242 4.18 -12.05 5.12
C ILE A 242 3.91 -12.40 3.66
N TRP A 243 2.74 -12.92 3.34
CA TRP A 243 2.39 -13.22 1.95
C TRP A 243 2.11 -11.94 1.15
N GLY A 244 2.48 -11.95 -0.14
CA GLY A 244 2.07 -10.94 -1.10
C GLY A 244 2.11 -11.49 -2.52
N SER A 245 1.30 -10.92 -3.41
CA SER A 245 1.17 -11.41 -4.78
C SER A 245 2.31 -10.96 -5.68
N ASP A 246 2.84 -9.77 -5.45
CA ASP A 246 3.65 -9.02 -6.42
C ASP A 246 2.87 -8.69 -7.71
N TRP A 247 1.55 -8.57 -7.62
CA TRP A 247 0.71 -8.21 -8.76
C TRP A 247 0.92 -6.75 -9.18
N PRO A 248 0.90 -6.43 -10.48
CA PRO A 248 0.70 -7.34 -11.62
C PRO A 248 2.00 -7.96 -12.12
N VAL A 249 3.15 -7.72 -11.49
CA VAL A 249 4.47 -8.26 -11.89
C VAL A 249 4.48 -9.78 -11.96
N VAL A 250 3.78 -10.45 -11.04
CA VAL A 250 3.60 -11.91 -11.04
C VAL A 250 3.08 -12.46 -12.38
N GLN A 251 2.36 -11.64 -13.16
CA GLN A 251 1.86 -11.99 -14.51
C GLN A 251 2.95 -12.19 -15.56
N LEU A 252 4.19 -11.79 -15.27
CA LEU A 252 5.36 -12.17 -16.08
C LEU A 252 5.62 -13.69 -16.03
N ALA A 253 5.21 -14.36 -14.96
CA ALA A 253 5.45 -15.79 -14.74
C ALA A 253 4.16 -16.63 -14.73
N GLY A 254 3.06 -16.12 -14.17
CA GLY A 254 1.79 -16.85 -14.07
C GLY A 254 0.66 -16.00 -13.49
N SER A 255 -0.51 -16.59 -13.20
CA SER A 255 -1.63 -15.82 -12.67
C SER A 255 -1.56 -15.60 -11.15
N TYR A 256 -2.28 -14.59 -10.66
CA TYR A 256 -2.46 -14.33 -9.23
C TYR A 256 -2.96 -15.57 -8.49
N GLN A 257 -4.02 -16.22 -9.02
CA GLN A 257 -4.65 -17.38 -8.38
C GLN A 257 -3.73 -18.59 -8.34
N ALA A 258 -2.90 -18.77 -9.37
CA ALA A 258 -1.96 -19.87 -9.42
C ALA A 258 -0.85 -19.67 -8.37
N TRP A 259 -0.34 -18.43 -8.20
CA TRP A 259 0.64 -18.12 -7.16
C TRP A 259 0.06 -18.31 -5.76
N PHE A 260 -1.13 -17.77 -5.54
CA PHE A 260 -1.83 -17.92 -4.26
C PHE A 260 -2.09 -19.38 -3.91
N SER A 261 -2.64 -20.16 -4.86
CA SER A 261 -2.89 -21.60 -4.69
C SER A 261 -1.61 -22.38 -4.40
N GLN A 262 -0.50 -22.07 -5.09
CA GLN A 262 0.77 -22.75 -4.84
C GLN A 262 1.33 -22.42 -3.45
N CYS A 263 1.23 -21.16 -3.00
CA CYS A 263 1.60 -20.79 -1.64
C CYS A 263 0.75 -21.52 -0.60
N GLN A 264 -0.56 -21.61 -0.80
CA GLN A 264 -1.46 -22.36 0.08
C GLN A 264 -1.05 -23.84 0.16
N ALA A 265 -0.76 -24.47 -0.99
CA ALA A 265 -0.32 -25.86 -1.03
C ALA A 265 1.04 -26.08 -0.32
N MET A 266 1.99 -25.16 -0.49
CA MET A 266 3.30 -25.26 0.17
C MET A 266 3.25 -25.05 1.69
N LEU A 267 2.23 -24.34 2.18
CA LEU A 267 2.05 -24.01 3.60
C LEU A 267 0.94 -24.83 4.28
N ALA A 268 0.34 -25.79 3.58
CA ALA A 268 -0.81 -26.57 4.06
C ALA A 268 -0.53 -27.37 5.33
N ASP A 269 0.73 -27.75 5.58
CA ASP A 269 1.16 -28.52 6.76
C ASP A 269 1.31 -27.65 8.02
N LEU A 270 1.23 -26.32 7.91
CA LEU A 270 1.26 -25.42 9.06
C LEU A 270 -0.04 -25.50 9.87
N ALA A 271 0.03 -25.18 11.16
CA ALA A 271 -1.17 -25.02 11.97
C ALA A 271 -2.06 -23.90 11.39
N PRO A 272 -3.40 -23.98 11.51
CA PRO A 272 -4.30 -22.96 10.96
C PRO A 272 -3.97 -21.53 11.39
N GLU A 273 -3.55 -21.33 12.65
CA GLU A 273 -3.11 -20.04 13.18
C GLU A 273 -1.84 -19.51 12.51
N ASP A 274 -0.91 -20.39 12.17
CA ASP A 274 0.34 -20.04 11.47
C ASP A 274 0.06 -19.69 10.01
N GLN A 275 -0.84 -20.42 9.35
CA GLN A 275 -1.30 -20.07 8.02
C GLN A 275 -1.97 -18.68 8.03
N ALA A 276 -2.90 -18.44 8.95
CA ALA A 276 -3.56 -17.15 9.10
C ALA A 276 -2.59 -16.01 9.41
N ALA A 277 -1.53 -16.28 10.19
CA ALA A 277 -0.47 -15.31 10.45
C ALA A 277 0.25 -14.93 9.14
N VAL A 278 0.68 -15.91 8.34
CA VAL A 278 1.40 -15.67 7.08
C VAL A 278 0.53 -14.93 6.05
N PHE A 279 -0.72 -15.36 5.89
CA PHE A 279 -1.62 -14.85 4.86
C PHE A 279 -2.31 -13.52 5.21
N GLY A 280 -2.18 -12.99 6.43
CA GLY A 280 -2.75 -11.67 6.74
C GLY A 280 -2.35 -11.10 8.10
N GLY A 281 -2.36 -11.91 9.15
CA GLY A 281 -2.13 -11.42 10.52
C GLY A 281 -0.81 -10.68 10.71
N ASN A 282 0.25 -11.17 10.06
CA ASN A 282 1.57 -10.54 10.13
C ASN A 282 1.63 -9.22 9.35
N ALA A 283 0.97 -9.12 8.19
CA ALA A 283 0.87 -7.85 7.45
C ALA A 283 0.16 -6.79 8.29
N MET A 284 -0.97 -7.16 8.89
CA MET A 284 -1.78 -6.29 9.73
C MET A 284 -1.01 -5.77 10.95
N ARG A 285 -0.25 -6.64 11.61
CA ARG A 285 0.62 -6.26 12.73
C ARG A 285 1.81 -5.42 12.28
N PHE A 286 2.48 -5.80 11.19
CA PHE A 286 3.68 -5.12 10.73
C PHE A 286 3.37 -3.69 10.27
N TYR A 287 2.35 -3.49 9.44
CA TYR A 287 2.00 -2.15 8.92
C TYR A 287 1.06 -1.35 9.83
N GLY A 288 0.68 -1.87 11.00
CA GLY A 288 -0.29 -1.21 11.89
C GLY A 288 -1.66 -1.04 11.24
N ALA A 289 -2.03 -1.94 10.32
CA ALA A 289 -3.35 -1.95 9.70
C ALA A 289 -4.42 -2.57 10.63
N ALA A 290 -4.00 -3.26 11.71
CA ALA A 290 -4.89 -3.79 12.75
C ALA A 290 -5.55 -2.70 13.62
N ASP A 291 -4.96 -1.50 13.72
CA ASP A 291 -5.56 -0.35 14.41
C ASP A 291 -6.73 0.26 13.63
N TYR A 292 -7.03 -0.27 12.44
CA TYR A 292 -8.28 -0.02 11.75
C TYR A 292 -9.42 -0.87 12.33
N ALA A 293 -9.75 -0.60 13.59
CA ALA A 293 -11.11 -0.77 14.07
C ALA A 293 -11.82 0.55 13.73
N PRO A 294 -12.94 0.58 12.97
CA PRO A 294 -13.72 1.80 12.86
C PRO A 294 -14.21 2.15 14.26
N THR A 295 -13.56 3.11 14.92
CA THR A 295 -14.06 3.71 16.15
C THR A 295 -15.46 4.23 15.82
N SER A 296 -16.47 3.73 16.52
CA SER A 296 -17.85 4.12 16.30
C SER A 296 -18.00 5.62 16.55
N GLY A 297 -18.44 6.35 15.52
CA GLY A 297 -18.77 7.78 15.56
C GLY A 297 -17.90 8.60 14.62
N ALA A 298 -18.51 9.22 13.62
CA ALA A 298 -17.86 10.09 12.65
C ALA A 298 -16.84 11.07 13.27
N SER A 299 -15.57 10.97 12.86
CA SER A 299 -14.47 11.81 13.30
C SER A 299 -13.90 12.53 12.08
N LEU A 300 -13.75 13.84 12.20
CA LEU A 300 -13.22 14.71 11.16
C LEU A 300 -11.88 15.28 11.61
N LEU A 301 -10.86 15.15 10.76
CA LEU A 301 -9.52 15.68 10.99
C LEU A 301 -9.26 16.90 10.11
N LEU A 302 -8.94 18.02 10.75
CA LEU A 302 -8.37 19.17 10.08
C LEU A 302 -6.86 18.95 9.97
N LEU A 303 -6.35 18.81 8.74
CA LEU A 303 -4.94 18.49 8.50
C LEU A 303 -4.04 19.73 8.61
N HIS A 304 -4.53 20.90 8.21
CA HIS A 304 -3.79 22.14 8.27
C HIS A 304 -4.72 23.34 8.54
N PRO A 305 -4.29 24.40 9.27
CA PRO A 305 -5.15 25.53 9.63
C PRO A 305 -5.79 26.28 8.45
N LYS A 306 -5.14 26.26 7.28
CA LYS A 306 -5.64 26.87 6.03
C LYS A 306 -6.65 25.99 5.27
N ASP A 307 -6.87 24.75 5.70
CA ASP A 307 -7.76 23.85 4.98
C ASP A 307 -9.21 24.29 5.17
N ASN A 308 -9.95 24.27 4.06
CA ASN A 308 -11.39 24.52 4.00
C ASN A 308 -12.22 23.23 3.83
N VAL A 309 -11.55 22.08 3.97
CA VAL A 309 -12.15 20.75 4.10
C VAL A 309 -11.52 20.01 5.28
N LEU A 310 -12.27 19.10 5.89
CA LEU A 310 -11.79 18.14 6.87
C LEU A 310 -11.79 16.74 6.26
N ILE A 311 -10.99 15.83 6.80
CA ILE A 311 -10.91 14.44 6.35
C ILE A 311 -11.67 13.54 7.30
N CYS A 312 -12.58 12.74 6.77
CA CYS A 312 -13.27 11.71 7.53
C CYS A 312 -12.26 10.64 7.95
N THR A 313 -11.95 10.50 9.24
CA THR A 313 -10.97 9.53 9.74
C THR A 313 -11.57 8.18 10.10
N ASN A 314 -12.89 8.05 9.97
CA ASN A 314 -13.65 6.81 9.95
C ASN A 314 -14.84 7.02 9.01
N GLY A 315 -15.31 5.95 8.35
CA GLY A 315 -16.55 6.06 7.58
C GLY A 315 -17.71 6.50 8.47
N ALA A 316 -18.55 7.39 7.95
CA ALA A 316 -19.67 8.02 8.67
C ALA A 316 -20.96 7.81 7.90
N LYS A 317 -22.06 7.50 8.60
CA LYS A 317 -23.38 7.29 7.99
C LYS A 317 -24.19 8.57 7.88
N ALA A 318 -25.07 8.61 6.88
CA ALA A 318 -26.08 9.65 6.77
C ALA A 318 -26.87 9.80 8.08
N GLY A 319 -27.05 11.04 8.54
CA GLY A 319 -27.70 11.38 9.79
C GLY A 319 -26.79 11.41 11.03
N GLU A 320 -25.54 10.92 10.94
CA GLU A 320 -24.57 11.10 12.02
C GLU A 320 -24.19 12.59 12.18
N LEU A 321 -24.02 13.03 13.43
CA LEU A 321 -23.57 14.39 13.75
C LEU A 321 -22.04 14.44 13.77
N VAL A 322 -21.45 15.19 12.84
CA VAL A 322 -20.01 15.51 12.84
C VAL A 322 -19.76 16.85 13.52
N GLN A 323 -18.62 16.98 14.20
CA GLN A 323 -18.20 18.25 14.81
C GLN A 323 -17.25 18.99 13.86
N ILE A 324 -17.57 20.24 13.55
CA ILE A 324 -16.76 21.15 12.73
C ILE A 324 -16.66 22.48 13.46
N ASP A 325 -15.43 22.89 13.81
CA ASP A 325 -15.14 24.15 14.52
C ASP A 325 -16.05 24.41 15.76
N GLY A 326 -16.40 23.33 16.48
CA GLY A 326 -17.23 23.38 17.69
C GLY A 326 -18.75 23.38 17.47
N ALA A 327 -19.21 23.27 16.22
CA ALA A 327 -20.62 23.12 15.87
C ALA A 327 -20.91 21.72 15.28
N GLY A 328 -22.09 21.18 15.59
CA GLY A 328 -22.54 19.89 15.08
C GLY A 328 -23.29 20.02 13.75
N TYR A 329 -22.92 19.21 12.77
CA TYR A 329 -23.56 19.16 11.46
C TYR A 329 -24.02 17.73 11.16
N PRO A 330 -25.30 17.52 10.80
CA PRO A 330 -25.77 16.21 10.39
C PRO A 330 -25.27 15.90 8.97
N LEU A 331 -24.71 14.72 8.76
CA LEU A 331 -24.33 14.27 7.42
C LEU A 331 -25.58 13.99 6.58
N THR A 332 -25.61 14.47 5.34
CA THR A 332 -26.72 14.27 4.41
C THR A 332 -26.62 12.95 3.64
N GLN A 333 -25.44 12.32 3.64
CA GLN A 333 -25.16 11.05 2.99
C GLN A 333 -24.04 10.31 3.70
N ASP A 334 -23.83 9.05 3.34
CA ASP A 334 -22.68 8.27 3.80
C ASP A 334 -21.38 8.89 3.26
N ILE A 335 -20.39 9.04 4.13
CA ILE A 335 -19.07 9.57 3.80
C ILE A 335 -18.02 8.53 4.18
N GLY A 336 -17.28 8.04 3.20
CA GLY A 336 -16.21 7.05 3.40
C GLY A 336 -15.05 7.60 4.21
N LEU A 337 -14.24 6.70 4.77
CA LEU A 337 -12.92 7.05 5.31
C LEU A 337 -12.10 7.79 4.23
N GLY A 338 -11.31 8.79 4.63
CA GLY A 338 -10.43 9.54 3.73
C GLY A 338 -11.16 10.61 2.92
N HIS A 339 -12.49 10.59 2.88
CA HIS A 339 -13.27 11.54 2.10
C HIS A 339 -13.30 12.93 2.76
N LYS A 340 -13.46 13.95 1.93
CA LYS A 340 -13.41 15.35 2.36
C LYS A 340 -14.80 15.83 2.74
N VAL A 341 -14.91 16.50 3.87
CA VAL A 341 -16.12 17.17 4.32
C VAL A 341 -15.87 18.68 4.29
N ALA A 342 -16.78 19.45 3.71
CA ALA A 342 -16.68 20.89 3.69
C ALA A 342 -16.59 21.43 5.12
N ARG A 343 -15.54 22.21 5.41
CA ARG A 343 -15.38 22.87 6.71
C ARG A 343 -16.24 24.14 6.79
N THR A 344 -16.28 24.87 5.68
CA THR A 344 -17.05 26.11 5.51
C THR A 344 -18.01 25.96 4.34
N ALA A 345 -18.91 26.93 4.15
CA ALA A 345 -19.65 27.00 2.89
C ALA A 345 -18.65 27.25 1.75
N LEU A 346 -18.84 26.52 0.65
CA LEU A 346 -18.01 26.54 -0.55
C LEU A 346 -18.92 26.77 -1.76
N ALA A 347 -18.59 27.76 -2.58
CA ALA A 347 -19.29 28.08 -3.81
C ALA A 347 -18.62 27.41 -5.02
N THR A 348 -19.36 27.26 -6.12
CA THR A 348 -18.76 26.88 -7.42
C THR A 348 -17.65 27.87 -7.79
N GLY A 349 -16.48 27.34 -8.17
CA GLY A 349 -15.29 28.12 -8.47
C GLY A 349 -14.35 28.33 -7.29
N ASP A 350 -14.77 28.04 -6.06
CA ASP A 350 -13.88 28.13 -4.90
C ASP A 350 -12.77 27.08 -4.98
N LYS A 351 -11.56 27.47 -4.56
CA LYS A 351 -10.44 26.55 -4.42
C LYS A 351 -10.60 25.70 -3.16
N ILE A 352 -10.34 24.40 -3.30
CA ILE A 352 -10.24 23.49 -2.16
C ILE A 352 -8.80 23.39 -1.71
N TYR A 353 -8.60 23.60 -0.43
CA TYR A 353 -7.30 23.51 0.23
C TYR A 353 -7.26 22.30 1.16
N ARG A 354 -6.26 21.46 0.97
CA ARG A 354 -5.92 20.34 1.86
C ARG A 354 -4.40 20.39 2.09
N TYR A 355 -3.93 20.15 3.31
CA TYR A 355 -2.51 20.33 3.67
C TYR A 355 -1.97 21.76 3.39
N GLY A 356 -2.84 22.76 3.37
CA GLY A 356 -2.50 24.16 3.09
C GLY A 356 -2.22 24.47 1.62
N VAL A 357 -2.44 23.53 0.70
CA VAL A 357 -2.23 23.69 -0.76
C VAL A 357 -3.54 23.49 -1.53
N PRO A 358 -3.74 24.19 -2.67
CA PRO A 358 -4.91 23.98 -3.51
C PRO A 358 -4.84 22.60 -4.17
N ILE A 359 -5.92 21.82 -4.04
CA ILE A 359 -6.03 20.47 -4.61
C ILE A 359 -7.10 20.37 -5.72
N GLY A 360 -7.92 21.40 -5.87
CA GLY A 360 -9.00 21.41 -6.83
C GLY A 360 -9.88 22.63 -6.75
N THR A 361 -10.88 22.67 -7.62
CA THR A 361 -11.87 23.73 -7.74
C THR A 361 -13.27 23.16 -7.65
N MET A 362 -14.13 23.74 -6.81
CA MET A 362 -15.52 23.29 -6.68
C MET A 362 -16.27 23.46 -8.01
N THR A 363 -16.93 22.40 -8.46
CA THR A 363 -17.80 22.40 -9.64
C THR A 363 -19.27 22.59 -9.27
N ALA A 364 -19.64 22.26 -8.03
CA ALA A 364 -20.95 22.54 -7.44
C ALA A 364 -20.77 23.02 -5.99
N PRO A 365 -21.70 23.79 -5.41
CA PRO A 365 -21.56 24.28 -4.04
C PRO A 365 -21.64 23.16 -2.99
N ALA A 366 -21.06 23.40 -1.81
CA ALA A 366 -21.18 22.53 -0.64
C ALA A 366 -21.32 23.36 0.65
N GLN A 367 -22.24 22.98 1.54
CA GLN A 367 -22.39 23.53 2.88
C GLN A 367 -21.49 22.82 3.89
N PRO A 368 -21.17 23.41 5.06
CA PRO A 368 -20.40 22.72 6.09
C PRO A 368 -21.05 21.38 6.46
N GLY A 369 -20.24 20.32 6.53
CA GLY A 369 -20.74 18.96 6.77
C GLY A 369 -21.11 18.19 5.49
N GLU A 370 -21.16 18.84 4.33
CA GLU A 370 -21.41 18.15 3.06
C GLU A 370 -20.13 17.55 2.48
N HIS A 371 -20.29 16.46 1.76
CA HIS A 371 -19.21 15.73 1.12
C HIS A 371 -18.63 16.53 -0.05
N VAL A 372 -17.31 16.71 -0.05
CA VAL A 372 -16.55 17.32 -1.14
C VAL A 372 -15.80 16.20 -1.88
N HIS A 373 -16.22 15.89 -3.10
CA HIS A 373 -15.68 14.79 -3.90
C HIS A 373 -15.86 15.03 -5.40
N ASN A 374 -15.47 14.08 -6.24
CA ASN A 374 -15.50 14.17 -7.70
C ASN A 374 -16.83 14.67 -8.32
N HIS A 375 -17.97 14.50 -7.63
CA HIS A 375 -19.27 14.99 -8.11
C HIS A 375 -19.43 16.51 -7.98
N ASN A 376 -18.67 17.16 -7.09
CA ASN A 376 -18.70 18.61 -6.84
C ASN A 376 -17.31 19.26 -6.76
N LEU A 377 -16.25 18.53 -7.08
CA LEU A 377 -14.85 18.99 -7.08
C LEU A 377 -14.15 18.51 -8.36
N ALA A 378 -13.57 19.44 -9.11
CA ALA A 378 -12.60 19.14 -10.17
C ALA A 378 -11.19 19.22 -9.59
N SER A 379 -10.40 18.16 -9.74
CA SER A 379 -8.99 18.15 -9.35
C SER A 379 -8.19 19.16 -10.18
N ASP A 380 -7.30 19.91 -9.53
CA ASP A 380 -6.34 20.78 -10.22
C ASP A 380 -5.13 19.97 -10.76
N TYR A 381 -5.02 18.70 -10.37
CA TYR A 381 -4.06 17.73 -10.92
C TYR A 381 -4.79 16.84 -11.93
N LEU A 382 -4.53 17.11 -13.23
CA LEU A 382 -4.98 16.45 -14.48
C LEU A 382 -6.43 15.90 -14.55
N PRO A 383 -7.15 16.07 -15.68
CA PRO A 383 -8.53 15.60 -15.77
C PRO A 383 -8.61 14.07 -15.75
N ALA A 384 -9.45 13.53 -14.87
CA ALA A 384 -9.98 12.19 -15.03
C ALA A 384 -10.79 12.15 -16.34
N HIS A 385 -10.29 11.47 -17.37
CA HIS A 385 -11.11 11.11 -18.52
C HIS A 385 -12.10 10.02 -18.10
N GLY A 386 -13.22 10.47 -17.53
CA GLY A 386 -14.42 9.67 -17.31
C GLY A 386 -15.25 9.59 -18.59
N ARG A 387 -15.65 8.37 -18.92
CA ARG A 387 -16.55 7.94 -19.99
C ARG A 387 -17.76 8.86 -20.14
N ASP A 388 -17.86 9.59 -21.25
CA ASP A 388 -19.12 10.09 -21.85
C ASP A 388 -18.85 10.61 -23.27
N ALA A 389 -18.51 9.71 -24.18
CA ALA A 389 -18.44 10.01 -25.62
C ALA A 389 -18.70 8.76 -26.49
N ILE A 390 -19.63 7.90 -26.09
CA ILE A 390 -20.17 6.86 -26.98
C ILE A 390 -21.67 6.74 -26.68
N HIS A 391 -22.47 7.72 -27.13
CA HIS A 391 -23.88 7.57 -27.54
C HIS A 391 -24.45 8.92 -27.99
N ALA A 392 -23.90 9.45 -29.09
CA ALA A 392 -24.57 10.47 -29.88
C ALA A 392 -24.11 10.36 -31.34
N GLY A 393 -24.57 9.32 -32.02
CA GLY A 393 -24.29 9.13 -33.44
C GLY A 393 -24.96 7.87 -33.95
N GLU A 394 -26.23 7.99 -34.35
CA GLU A 394 -26.87 7.28 -35.49
C GLU A 394 -28.38 7.25 -35.33
N LYS A 395 -29.06 8.30 -35.82
CA LYS A 395 -30.39 8.21 -36.44
C LYS A 395 -30.53 9.34 -37.44
N LYS A 396 -30.14 9.08 -38.70
CA LYS A 396 -30.65 9.72 -39.92
C LYS A 396 -30.26 8.86 -41.12
N SER A 397 -31.18 8.00 -41.54
CA SER A 397 -31.62 7.72 -42.93
C SER A 397 -32.64 6.59 -42.87
#